data_AF-A0A376U4S0-F1
#
_entry.id   AF-A0A376U4S0-F1
#
_cell.length_a   1.000
_cell.length_b   1.000
_cell.length_c   1.000
_cell.angle_alpha   90.00
_cell.angle_beta   90.00
_cell.angle_gamma   90.00
#
_symmetry.space_group_name_H-M   'P 1'
#
loop_
_entity.id
_entity.type
_entity.pdbx_description
1 polymer ?
#
loop_
_entity_poly.entity_id
_entity_poly.type
_entity_poly.pdbx_seq_one_letter_code
_entity_poly.pdbx_strand_id
1 'polypeptide(L)'
;MSLDVTHARSQLADDSRHEGDSIRFLYAKSMNTFGTNFQLMGYRYSTQGFYTLDDVAYRRMEGYEYDYDYDGEHRDEPIIVNYHNLRFSRKDRLQLNISQSLNDFGSLYISGTHQKYWNTSDSDTWYQVGYTSSWVGISYSLSFSWNESVGIPDNERIVGLNVSVPFNVLTKRRYTRENALDRAYASFNANRNSNGQNSWLAGVGGTLLEGHNLSYHVS
;
A
#
# COMPACT_ATOMS: atom_id res chain seq x y z
N MET A 1 -17.45 15.28 -7.37
CA MET A 1 -16.26 15.53 -8.23
C MET A 1 -15.68 16.87 -7.84
N SER A 2 -14.37 17.05 -7.93
CA SER A 2 -13.72 18.34 -7.70
C SER A 2 -12.63 18.59 -8.73
N LEU A 3 -12.36 19.87 -8.96
CA LEU A 3 -11.26 20.34 -9.80
C LEU A 3 -10.58 21.48 -9.06
N ASP A 4 -9.25 21.42 -8.95
CA ASP A 4 -8.44 22.45 -8.33
C ASP A 4 -7.25 22.81 -9.23
N VAL A 5 -6.84 24.08 -9.14
CA VAL A 5 -5.68 24.63 -9.84
C VAL A 5 -4.78 25.28 -8.81
N THR A 6 -3.49 24.97 -8.87
CA THR A 6 -2.47 25.53 -8.00
C THR A 6 -1.38 26.16 -8.84
N HIS A 7 -1.06 27.42 -8.54
CA HIS A 7 0.07 28.13 -9.12
C HIS A 7 1.22 28.20 -8.11
N ALA A 8 2.44 27.97 -8.55
CA ALA A 8 3.62 27.97 -7.70
C ALA A 8 4.76 28.79 -8.31
N ARG A 9 5.45 29.54 -7.44
CA ARG A 9 6.74 30.19 -7.72
C ARG A 9 7.75 29.68 -6.71
N SER A 10 8.81 29.07 -7.22
CA SER A 10 9.71 28.25 -6.41
C SER A 10 11.16 28.63 -6.69
N GLN A 11 11.99 28.57 -5.66
CA GLN A 11 13.45 28.64 -5.78
C GLN A 11 14.01 27.29 -5.35
N LEU A 12 14.82 26.67 -6.21
CA LEU A 12 15.40 25.34 -5.96
C LEU A 12 16.74 25.46 -5.22
N ALA A 13 17.32 24.30 -4.89
CA ALA A 13 18.60 24.20 -4.18
C ALA A 13 19.79 24.85 -4.88
N ASP A 14 19.71 25.08 -6.20
CA ASP A 14 20.72 25.75 -7.02
C ASP A 14 20.42 27.24 -7.26
N ASP A 15 19.54 27.83 -6.45
CA ASP A 15 19.05 29.21 -6.57
C ASP A 15 18.28 29.54 -7.87
N SER A 16 18.00 28.53 -8.72
CA SER A 16 17.17 28.73 -9.90
C SER A 16 15.71 28.98 -9.52
N ARG A 17 15.07 29.90 -10.25
CA ARG A 17 13.66 30.29 -10.03
C ARG A 17 12.77 29.68 -11.11
N HIS A 18 11.66 29.09 -10.68
CA HIS A 18 10.69 28.41 -11.55
C HIS A 18 9.28 28.88 -11.24
N GLU A 19 8.44 28.89 -12.26
CA GLU A 19 7.02 29.20 -12.16
C GLU A 19 6.24 28.13 -12.93
N GLY A 20 5.14 27.66 -12.35
CA GLY A 20 4.34 26.63 -12.97
C GLY A 20 2.98 26.44 -12.33
N ASP A 21 2.16 25.64 -13.01
CA ASP A 21 0.78 25.40 -12.67
C ASP A 21 0.53 23.90 -12.57
N SER A 22 -0.36 23.52 -11.65
CA SER A 22 -0.85 22.17 -11.50
C SER A 22 -2.37 22.17 -11.49
N ILE A 23 -2.96 21.27 -12.27
CA ILE A 23 -4.40 21.04 -12.33
C ILE A 23 -4.66 19.64 -11.81
N ARG A 24 -5.59 19.51 -10.86
CA ARG A 24 -6.03 18.22 -10.32
C ARG A 24 -7.52 18.04 -10.54
N PHE A 25 -7.89 16.87 -11.02
CA PHE A 25 -9.25 16.37 -11.09
C PHE A 25 -9.42 15.19 -10.14
N LEU A 26 -10.50 15.21 -9.35
CA LEU A 26 -10.88 14.12 -8.46
C LEU A 26 -12.32 13.68 -8.69
N TYR A 27 -12.49 12.38 -8.78
CA TYR A 27 -13.76 11.70 -8.87
C TYR A 27 -13.88 10.65 -7.77
N ALA A 28 -14.98 10.68 -7.05
CA ALA A 28 -15.35 9.68 -6.05
C ALA A 28 -16.84 9.41 -6.21
N LYS A 29 -17.21 8.13 -6.33
CA LYS A 29 -18.61 7.72 -6.44
C LYS A 29 -18.79 6.31 -5.91
N SER A 30 -19.61 6.18 -4.88
CA SER A 30 -20.06 4.88 -4.41
C SER A 30 -21.24 4.40 -5.28
N MET A 31 -21.17 3.18 -5.82
CA MET A 31 -22.24 2.56 -6.61
C MET A 31 -22.70 1.26 -5.94
N ASN A 32 -23.43 1.40 -4.83
CA ASN A 32 -23.88 0.28 -4.02
C ASN A 32 -24.69 -0.78 -4.78
N THR A 33 -25.44 -0.39 -5.82
CA THR A 33 -26.30 -1.32 -6.59
C THR A 33 -25.52 -2.42 -7.30
N PHE A 34 -24.29 -2.16 -7.74
CA PHE A 34 -23.46 -3.13 -8.45
C PHE A 34 -22.39 -3.77 -7.54
N GLY A 35 -22.39 -3.45 -6.24
CA GLY A 35 -21.33 -3.83 -5.31
C GLY A 35 -20.00 -3.11 -5.56
N THR A 36 -19.91 -2.22 -6.56
CA THR A 36 -18.70 -1.47 -6.90
C THR A 36 -18.63 -0.16 -6.13
N ASN A 37 -17.51 0.07 -5.44
CA ASN A 37 -17.22 1.30 -4.75
C ASN A 37 -15.98 1.96 -5.34
N PHE A 38 -16.18 3.04 -6.10
CA PHE A 38 -15.09 3.89 -6.60
C PHE A 38 -14.79 4.93 -5.53
N GLN A 39 -13.88 4.59 -4.62
CA GLN A 39 -13.51 5.46 -3.51
C GLN A 39 -12.84 6.74 -4.02
N LEU A 40 -11.86 6.59 -4.93
CA LEU A 40 -11.13 7.72 -5.49
C LEU A 40 -10.49 7.40 -6.83
N MET A 41 -10.73 8.25 -7.83
CA MET A 41 -9.94 8.38 -9.04
C MET A 41 -9.44 9.81 -9.13
N GLY A 42 -8.13 9.98 -9.13
CA GLY A 42 -7.48 11.28 -9.19
C GLY A 42 -6.53 11.35 -10.37
N TYR A 43 -6.59 12.45 -11.12
CA TYR A 43 -5.60 12.77 -12.13
C TYR A 43 -5.06 14.17 -11.87
N ARG A 44 -3.74 14.29 -11.84
CA ARG A 44 -3.05 15.57 -11.71
C ARG A 44 -2.09 15.74 -12.88
N TYR A 45 -2.13 16.91 -13.49
CA TYR A 45 -1.17 17.35 -14.49
C TYR A 45 -0.44 18.58 -13.96
N SER A 46 0.87 18.62 -14.11
CA SER A 46 1.73 19.73 -13.70
C SER A 46 2.66 20.15 -14.82
N THR A 47 2.81 21.47 -15.01
CA THR A 47 3.78 22.01 -15.96
C THR A 47 5.21 21.80 -15.46
N GLN A 48 6.19 21.86 -16.36
CA GLN A 48 7.59 21.55 -16.03
C GLN A 48 8.17 22.44 -14.92
N GLY A 49 7.71 23.69 -14.78
CA GLY A 49 8.17 24.62 -13.74
C GLY A 49 7.41 24.54 -12.41
N PHE A 50 6.45 23.61 -12.27
CA PHE A 50 5.69 23.45 -11.04
C PHE A 50 6.46 22.60 -10.03
N TYR A 51 6.74 23.17 -8.87
CA TYR A 51 7.39 22.51 -7.75
C TYR A 51 6.56 22.67 -6.48
N THR A 52 6.43 21.59 -5.72
CA THR A 52 5.76 21.58 -4.42
C THR A 52 6.68 22.07 -3.31
N LEU A 53 6.10 22.37 -2.14
CA LEU A 53 6.89 22.74 -0.95
C LEU A 53 7.90 21.66 -0.55
N ASP A 54 7.53 20.39 -0.75
CA ASP A 54 8.39 19.23 -0.52
C ASP A 54 9.62 19.24 -1.44
N ASP A 55 9.43 19.60 -2.71
CA ASP A 55 10.52 19.63 -3.70
C ASP A 55 11.54 20.75 -3.39
N VAL A 56 11.08 21.92 -2.91
CA VAL A 56 11.98 23.05 -2.55
C VAL A 56 12.66 22.88 -1.19
N ALA A 57 12.22 21.93 -0.37
CA ALA A 57 12.83 21.66 0.93
C ALA A 57 14.18 20.94 0.81
N TYR A 58 14.45 20.30 -0.34
CA TYR A 58 15.73 19.65 -0.60
C TYR A 58 16.88 20.65 -0.66
N ARG A 59 17.99 20.31 -0.02
CA ARG A 59 19.23 21.13 0.00
C ARG A 59 20.16 20.88 -1.19
N ARG A 60 19.85 19.89 -2.02
CA ARG A 60 20.66 19.47 -3.18
C ARG A 60 19.74 19.17 -4.35
N MET A 61 20.20 19.45 -5.56
CA MET A 61 19.43 19.21 -6.79
C MET A 61 19.17 17.72 -7.07
N GLU A 62 20.07 16.85 -6.66
CA GLU A 62 19.88 15.41 -6.73
C GLU A 62 20.60 14.72 -5.57
N GLY A 63 20.13 13.53 -5.22
CA GLY A 63 20.78 12.72 -4.21
C GLY A 63 19.99 11.47 -3.86
N TYR A 64 20.68 10.57 -3.15
CA TYR A 64 20.07 9.45 -2.46
C TYR A 64 19.93 9.79 -0.99
N GLU A 65 18.82 9.39 -0.41
CA GLU A 65 18.63 9.29 1.02
C GLU A 65 18.95 7.87 1.43
N TYR A 66 19.78 7.74 2.46
CA TYR A 66 20.21 6.46 2.99
C TYR A 66 19.62 6.29 4.38
N ASP A 67 19.11 5.09 4.64
CA ASP A 67 18.82 4.65 6.00
C ASP A 67 19.93 3.69 6.47
N TYR A 68 20.16 3.69 7.77
CA TYR A 68 21.13 2.82 8.43
C TYR A 68 20.34 1.79 9.22
N ASP A 69 20.27 0.57 8.70
CA ASP A 69 19.61 -0.53 9.40
C ASP A 69 20.44 -0.89 10.64
N TYR A 70 19.93 -0.55 11.83
CA TYR A 70 20.56 -0.91 13.10
C TYR A 70 19.98 -2.24 13.59
N ASP A 71 20.27 -3.33 12.87
CA ASP A 71 20.11 -4.67 13.42
C ASP A 71 21.40 -5.02 14.18
N GLY A 72 21.31 -5.14 15.51
CA GLY A 72 22.42 -5.06 16.46
C GLY A 72 23.55 -6.10 16.32
N GLU A 73 23.59 -6.88 15.24
CA GLU A 73 24.58 -7.93 14.96
C GLU A 73 25.06 -7.95 13.49
N HIS A 74 25.56 -6.83 12.94
CA HIS A 74 26.37 -6.71 11.69
C HIS A 74 25.65 -6.23 10.41
N ARG A 75 25.79 -4.94 10.07
CA ARG A 75 26.54 -4.36 8.91
C ARG A 75 26.06 -2.92 8.68
N ASP A 76 26.98 -1.96 8.73
CA ASP A 76 26.79 -0.57 8.28
C ASP A 76 26.71 -0.49 6.74
N GLU A 77 25.81 -1.24 6.09
CA GLU A 77 25.56 -1.08 4.66
C GLU A 77 24.38 -0.11 4.47
N PRO A 78 24.63 1.12 3.96
CA PRO A 78 23.57 2.11 3.80
C PRO A 78 22.57 1.63 2.75
N ILE A 79 21.31 1.57 3.12
CA ILE A 79 20.22 1.16 2.22
C ILE A 79 19.65 2.42 1.59
N ILE A 80 19.59 2.47 0.26
CA ILE A 80 18.94 3.58 -0.45
C ILE A 80 17.43 3.47 -0.19
N VAL A 81 16.86 4.42 0.54
CA VAL A 81 15.43 4.45 0.85
C VAL A 81 14.67 5.42 -0.05
N ASN A 82 15.35 6.42 -0.59
CA ASN A 82 14.75 7.43 -1.45
C ASN A 82 15.78 8.01 -2.42
N TYR A 83 15.31 8.40 -3.60
CA TYR A 83 16.09 9.14 -4.59
C TYR A 83 15.30 10.37 -4.99
N HIS A 84 15.94 11.54 -4.95
CA HIS A 84 15.34 12.77 -5.45
C HIS A 84 16.20 13.37 -6.55
N ASN A 85 15.53 13.92 -7.55
CA ASN A 85 16.17 14.75 -8.58
C ASN A 85 15.21 15.88 -8.97
N LEU A 86 15.53 17.10 -8.57
CA LEU A 86 14.72 18.29 -8.84
C LEU A 86 14.71 18.65 -10.33
N ARG A 87 15.58 18.07 -11.16
CA ARG A 87 15.50 18.18 -12.62
C ARG A 87 14.36 17.36 -13.22
N PHE A 88 13.89 16.35 -12.49
CA PHE A 88 12.74 15.52 -12.83
C PHE A 88 11.51 16.08 -12.14
N SER A 89 10.95 17.18 -12.67
CA SER A 89 9.70 17.72 -12.14
C SER A 89 8.52 16.81 -12.47
N ARG A 90 7.57 16.69 -11.55
CA ARG A 90 6.40 15.82 -11.68
C ARG A 90 5.51 16.30 -12.83
N LYS A 91 5.08 15.39 -13.71
CA LYS A 91 4.25 15.70 -14.88
C LYS A 91 2.82 15.20 -14.73
N ASP A 92 2.63 13.90 -14.86
CA ASP A 92 1.33 13.24 -14.84
C ASP A 92 1.26 12.37 -13.59
N ARG A 93 0.21 12.49 -12.79
CA ARG A 93 -0.06 11.57 -11.67
C ARG A 93 -1.47 11.04 -11.75
N LEU A 94 -1.59 9.74 -11.96
CA LEU A 94 -2.84 9.01 -11.84
C LEU A 94 -2.89 8.32 -10.47
N GLN A 95 -4.05 8.37 -9.82
CA GLN A 95 -4.36 7.68 -8.57
C GLN A 95 -5.69 6.96 -8.73
N LEU A 96 -5.75 5.68 -8.36
CA LEU A 96 -6.92 4.84 -8.48
C LEU A 96 -7.12 4.05 -7.20
N ASN A 97 -8.36 4.00 -6.72
CA ASN A 97 -8.79 3.12 -5.65
C ASN A 97 -10.23 2.65 -5.92
N ILE A 98 -10.36 1.35 -6.19
CA ILE A 98 -11.60 0.70 -6.58
C ILE A 98 -11.75 -0.56 -5.74
N SER A 99 -12.94 -0.76 -5.17
CA SER A 99 -13.31 -2.02 -4.54
C SER A 99 -14.60 -2.54 -5.16
N GLN A 100 -14.70 -3.85 -5.29
CA GLN A 100 -15.83 -4.57 -5.87
C GLN A 100 -16.23 -5.68 -4.90
N SER A 101 -17.41 -5.55 -4.30
CA SER A 101 -18.06 -6.66 -3.62
C SER A 101 -18.58 -7.64 -4.66
N LEU A 102 -18.29 -8.93 -4.45
CA LEU A 102 -18.75 -10.06 -5.24
C LEU A 102 -19.80 -10.86 -4.45
N ASN A 103 -20.54 -10.21 -3.56
CA ASN A 103 -21.51 -10.82 -2.64
C ASN A 103 -20.88 -11.99 -1.85
N ASP A 104 -21.47 -13.18 -1.92
CA ASP A 104 -21.02 -14.38 -1.22
C ASP A 104 -19.67 -14.91 -1.69
N PHE A 105 -19.19 -14.45 -2.86
CA PHE A 105 -17.88 -14.85 -3.37
C PHE A 105 -16.74 -14.03 -2.74
N GLY A 106 -17.02 -12.93 -2.06
CA GLY A 106 -16.02 -12.11 -1.36
C GLY A 106 -15.91 -10.69 -1.93
N SER A 107 -14.70 -10.14 -1.94
CA SER A 107 -14.43 -8.80 -2.45
C SER A 107 -13.06 -8.71 -3.11
N LEU A 108 -13.00 -7.93 -4.19
CA LEU A 108 -11.78 -7.58 -4.90
C LEU A 108 -11.50 -6.09 -4.67
N TYR A 109 -10.25 -5.71 -4.51
CA TYR A 109 -9.82 -4.32 -4.53
C TYR A 109 -8.60 -4.13 -5.42
N ILE A 110 -8.51 -2.95 -6.00
CA ILE A 110 -7.40 -2.48 -6.80
C ILE A 110 -7.10 -1.05 -6.34
N SER A 111 -5.85 -0.81 -5.99
CA SER A 111 -5.34 0.50 -5.61
C SER A 111 -4.03 0.76 -6.34
N GLY A 112 -3.76 1.99 -6.73
CA GLY A 112 -2.49 2.29 -7.37
C GLY A 112 -2.28 3.76 -7.68
N THR A 113 -1.02 4.09 -7.92
CA THR A 113 -0.54 5.38 -8.36
C THR A 113 0.49 5.20 -9.45
N HIS A 114 0.42 6.00 -10.50
CA HIS A 114 1.42 6.05 -11.55
C HIS A 114 1.80 7.51 -11.79
N GLN A 115 3.08 7.82 -11.65
CA GLN A 115 3.61 9.17 -11.80
C GLN A 115 4.72 9.23 -12.83
N LYS A 116 4.54 10.10 -13.83
CA LYS A 116 5.55 10.44 -14.82
C LYS A 116 6.24 11.74 -14.47
N TYR A 117 7.44 11.89 -15.01
CA TYR A 117 8.29 13.04 -14.79
C TYR A 117 8.65 13.72 -16.11
N TRP A 118 8.97 15.00 -16.05
CA TRP A 118 9.66 15.69 -17.13
C TRP A 118 11.14 15.29 -17.13
N ASN A 119 11.79 15.34 -18.29
CA ASN A 119 13.23 15.07 -18.47
C ASN A 119 13.72 13.64 -18.15
N THR A 120 12.82 12.69 -17.91
CA THR A 120 13.13 11.25 -17.86
C THR A 120 11.99 10.43 -18.48
N SER A 121 12.32 9.23 -18.97
CA SER A 121 11.33 8.21 -19.35
C SER A 121 10.85 7.36 -18.16
N ASP A 122 11.53 7.47 -17.02
CA ASP A 122 11.24 6.69 -15.82
C ASP A 122 9.96 7.18 -15.13
N SER A 123 9.39 6.33 -14.28
CA SER A 123 8.14 6.63 -13.58
C SER A 123 8.08 5.97 -12.22
N ASP A 124 7.42 6.64 -11.26
CA ASP A 124 7.05 6.00 -10.00
C ASP A 124 5.73 5.28 -10.19
N THR A 125 5.73 3.97 -9.94
CA THR A 125 4.55 3.15 -10.10
C THR A 125 4.37 2.27 -8.87
N TRP A 126 3.25 2.45 -8.20
CA TRP A 126 2.82 1.58 -7.12
C TRP A 126 1.42 1.07 -7.44
N TYR A 127 1.20 -0.23 -7.39
CA TYR A 127 -0.15 -0.77 -7.47
C TYR A 127 -0.28 -2.03 -6.62
N GLN A 128 -1.50 -2.23 -6.13
CA GLN A 128 -1.87 -3.34 -5.29
C GLN A 128 -3.23 -3.87 -5.71
N VAL A 129 -3.29 -5.19 -5.87
CA VAL A 129 -4.51 -5.93 -6.12
C VAL A 129 -4.70 -6.89 -4.96
N GLY A 130 -5.90 -6.97 -4.43
CA GLY A 130 -6.18 -7.99 -3.43
C GLY A 130 -7.59 -8.53 -3.54
N TYR A 131 -7.71 -9.80 -3.19
CA TYR A 131 -8.94 -10.55 -3.15
C TYR A 131 -9.10 -11.12 -1.76
N THR A 132 -10.25 -10.89 -1.16
CA THR A 132 -10.59 -11.40 0.16
C THR A 132 -11.91 -12.12 0.07
N SER A 133 -12.04 -13.26 0.72
CA SER A 133 -13.28 -14.00 0.76
C SER A 133 -13.34 -14.83 2.03
N SER A 134 -14.54 -15.28 2.35
CA SER A 134 -14.73 -16.18 3.48
C SER A 134 -15.69 -17.29 3.12
N TRP A 135 -15.35 -18.50 3.55
CA TRP A 135 -16.16 -19.69 3.31
C TRP A 135 -16.33 -20.45 4.63
N VAL A 136 -17.59 -20.62 5.06
CA VAL A 136 -17.95 -21.35 6.30
C VAL A 136 -17.14 -20.84 7.51
N GLY A 137 -16.95 -19.53 7.64
CA GLY A 137 -16.19 -18.91 8.73
C GLY A 137 -14.66 -18.90 8.56
N ILE A 138 -14.12 -19.62 7.55
CA ILE A 138 -12.70 -19.53 7.18
C ILE A 138 -12.52 -18.29 6.31
N SER A 139 -11.63 -17.38 6.71
CA SER A 139 -11.30 -16.20 5.92
C SER A 139 -9.98 -16.42 5.18
N TYR A 140 -9.92 -16.00 3.92
CA TYR A 140 -8.70 -16.05 3.13
C TYR A 140 -8.55 -14.77 2.32
N SER A 141 -7.32 -14.29 2.23
CA SER A 141 -6.97 -13.12 1.44
C SER A 141 -5.69 -13.34 0.67
N LEU A 142 -5.72 -12.97 -0.60
CA LEU A 142 -4.58 -12.97 -1.49
C LEU A 142 -4.32 -11.52 -1.91
N SER A 143 -3.08 -11.07 -1.79
CA SER A 143 -2.67 -9.73 -2.22
C SER A 143 -1.44 -9.82 -3.11
N PHE A 144 -1.41 -8.97 -4.13
CA PHE A 144 -0.28 -8.73 -5.00
C PHE A 144 0.04 -7.24 -4.96
N SER A 145 1.31 -6.89 -4.80
CA SER A 145 1.77 -5.51 -4.93
C SER A 145 3.01 -5.43 -5.79
N TRP A 146 3.12 -4.32 -6.52
CA TRP A 146 4.31 -3.95 -7.28
C TRP A 146 4.64 -2.50 -6.91
N ASN A 147 5.90 -2.26 -6.59
CA ASN A 147 6.47 -0.95 -6.39
C ASN A 147 7.68 -0.73 -7.30
N GLU A 148 7.74 0.43 -7.93
CA GLU A 148 8.82 0.87 -8.80
C GLU A 148 9.01 2.37 -8.59
N SER A 149 10.25 2.80 -8.48
CA SER A 149 10.60 4.18 -8.13
C SER A 149 11.75 4.67 -8.99
N VAL A 150 11.68 5.93 -9.43
CA VAL A 150 12.71 6.57 -10.23
C VAL A 150 14.03 6.57 -9.46
N GLY A 151 15.12 6.22 -10.15
CA GLY A 151 16.46 6.16 -9.56
C GLY A 151 16.72 4.95 -8.67
N ILE A 152 15.74 4.08 -8.45
CA ILE A 152 15.90 2.79 -7.77
C ILE A 152 15.79 1.69 -8.84
N PRO A 153 16.89 0.97 -9.16
CA PRO A 153 16.94 0.08 -10.31
C PRO A 153 16.06 -1.18 -10.18
N ASP A 154 15.75 -1.59 -8.95
CA ASP A 154 14.98 -2.80 -8.69
C ASP A 154 13.50 -2.47 -8.46
N ASN A 155 12.63 -3.25 -9.10
CA ASN A 155 11.21 -3.25 -8.77
C ASN A 155 10.91 -4.29 -7.68
N GLU A 156 10.11 -3.89 -6.71
CA GLU A 156 9.70 -4.77 -5.64
C GLU A 156 8.32 -5.34 -5.96
N ARG A 157 8.20 -6.67 -5.92
CA ARG A 157 6.91 -7.36 -6.09
C ARG A 157 6.67 -8.25 -4.91
N ILE A 158 5.54 -8.08 -4.24
CA ILE A 158 5.19 -8.90 -3.07
C ILE A 158 3.87 -9.62 -3.34
N VAL A 159 3.91 -10.94 -3.20
CA VAL A 159 2.72 -11.79 -3.14
C VAL A 159 2.50 -12.17 -1.68
N GLY A 160 1.30 -11.91 -1.17
CA GLY A 160 0.90 -12.25 0.20
C GLY A 160 -0.33 -13.13 0.20
N LEU A 161 -0.31 -14.19 1.00
CA LEU A 161 -1.44 -15.05 1.31
C LEU A 161 -1.67 -15.02 2.81
N ASN A 162 -2.90 -14.73 3.22
CA ASN A 162 -3.34 -14.87 4.60
C ASN A 162 -4.56 -15.79 4.65
N VAL A 163 -4.57 -16.70 5.62
CA VAL A 163 -5.66 -17.62 5.90
C VAL A 163 -5.93 -17.60 7.40
N SER A 164 -7.19 -17.46 7.78
CA SER A 164 -7.64 -17.51 9.18
C SER A 164 -8.76 -18.53 9.32
N VAL A 165 -8.55 -19.53 10.19
CA VAL A 165 -9.48 -20.63 10.45
C VAL A 165 -9.91 -20.59 11.91
N PRO A 166 -11.16 -20.22 12.22
CA PRO A 166 -11.68 -20.34 13.57
C PRO A 166 -11.92 -21.82 13.91
N PHE A 167 -11.50 -22.23 15.10
CA PHE A 167 -11.54 -23.63 15.54
C PHE A 167 -12.97 -24.16 15.71
N ASN A 168 -13.96 -23.27 15.94
CA ASN A 168 -15.37 -23.63 16.02
C ASN A 168 -15.93 -24.25 14.72
N VAL A 169 -15.29 -23.99 13.57
CA VAL A 169 -15.64 -24.62 12.28
C VAL A 169 -15.14 -26.07 12.23
N LEU A 170 -14.03 -26.37 12.90
CA LEU A 170 -13.42 -27.70 12.96
C LEU A 170 -14.15 -28.63 13.96
N THR A 171 -14.70 -28.08 15.05
CA THR A 171 -15.31 -28.88 16.13
C THR A 171 -16.75 -29.31 15.86
N LYS A 172 -17.41 -28.83 14.79
CA LYS A 172 -18.82 -29.11 14.40
C LYS A 172 -19.86 -28.98 15.53
N ARG A 173 -19.51 -28.38 16.68
CA ARG A 173 -20.38 -28.21 17.85
C ARG A 173 -21.10 -26.87 17.74
N ARG A 174 -22.28 -26.88 17.12
CA ARG A 174 -23.06 -25.67 16.82
C ARG A 174 -23.63 -24.92 18.05
N TYR A 175 -23.58 -25.44 19.30
CA TYR A 175 -24.42 -24.90 20.38
C TYR A 175 -23.89 -24.89 21.83
N THR A 176 -22.60 -25.10 22.10
CA THR A 176 -22.07 -24.94 23.48
C THR A 176 -20.91 -23.95 23.50
N ARG A 177 -21.22 -22.66 23.73
CA ARG A 177 -20.28 -21.53 23.87
C ARG A 177 -19.41 -21.57 25.14
N GLU A 178 -19.14 -22.75 25.71
CA GLU A 178 -18.49 -22.85 27.02
C GLU A 178 -16.98 -23.13 26.92
N ASN A 179 -16.49 -23.65 25.78
CA ASN A 179 -15.10 -24.06 25.66
C ASN A 179 -14.19 -22.98 25.08
N ALA A 180 -13.00 -22.80 25.68
CA ALA A 180 -11.96 -21.89 25.20
C ALA A 180 -11.51 -22.17 23.75
N LEU A 181 -11.62 -23.42 23.30
CA LEU A 181 -11.26 -23.83 21.94
C LEU A 181 -12.22 -23.30 20.87
N ASP A 182 -13.49 -23.05 21.18
CA ASP A 182 -14.43 -22.48 20.22
C ASP A 182 -14.20 -20.97 19.99
N ARG A 183 -13.32 -20.36 20.80
CA ARG A 183 -12.88 -18.96 20.75
C ARG A 183 -11.45 -18.80 20.21
N ALA A 184 -10.84 -19.90 19.78
CA ALA A 184 -9.52 -19.91 19.16
C ALA A 184 -9.63 -19.83 17.63
N TYR A 185 -8.62 -19.24 17.00
CA TYR A 185 -8.42 -19.26 15.56
C TYR A 185 -6.96 -19.58 15.24
N ALA A 186 -6.74 -20.30 14.15
CA ALA A 186 -5.41 -20.44 13.56
C ALA A 186 -5.27 -19.41 12.44
N SER A 187 -4.11 -18.77 12.34
CA SER A 187 -3.77 -17.87 11.26
C SER A 187 -2.48 -18.32 10.59
N PHE A 188 -2.47 -18.30 9.27
CA PHE A 188 -1.30 -18.57 8.45
C PHE A 188 -1.08 -17.40 7.50
N ASN A 189 0.13 -16.86 7.49
CA ASN A 189 0.58 -15.79 6.60
C ASN A 189 1.80 -16.27 5.83
N ALA A 190 1.80 -16.09 4.51
CA ALA A 190 2.94 -16.36 3.66
C ALA A 190 3.14 -15.16 2.73
N ASN A 191 4.32 -14.55 2.76
CA ASN A 191 4.72 -13.53 1.81
C ASN A 191 5.98 -13.95 1.06
N ARG A 192 6.05 -13.55 -0.20
CA ARG A 192 7.22 -13.73 -1.06
C ARG A 192 7.47 -12.43 -1.81
N ASN A 193 8.70 -11.91 -1.71
CA ASN A 193 9.11 -10.75 -2.49
C ASN A 193 9.91 -11.14 -3.75
N SER A 194 10.13 -10.18 -4.65
CA SER A 194 10.88 -10.35 -5.90
C SER A 194 12.35 -10.74 -5.66
N ASN A 195 12.91 -10.37 -4.51
CA ASN A 195 14.28 -10.69 -4.10
C ASN A 195 14.44 -12.12 -3.56
N GLY A 196 13.36 -12.92 -3.58
CA GLY A 196 13.37 -14.32 -3.15
C GLY A 196 13.29 -14.52 -1.64
N GLN A 197 13.15 -13.45 -0.86
CA GLN A 197 12.88 -13.54 0.57
C GLN A 197 11.44 -14.02 0.77
N ASN A 198 11.30 -15.00 1.66
CA ASN A 198 10.02 -15.61 1.99
C ASN A 198 9.81 -15.49 3.49
N SER A 199 8.66 -14.98 3.90
CA SER A 199 8.26 -14.91 5.32
C SER A 199 7.01 -15.75 5.54
N TRP A 200 7.07 -16.69 6.46
CA TRP A 200 5.98 -17.61 6.77
C TRP A 200 5.71 -17.52 8.27
N LEU A 201 4.49 -17.20 8.64
CA LEU A 201 4.08 -17.05 10.04
C LEU A 201 2.81 -17.83 10.29
N ALA A 202 2.87 -18.79 11.21
CA ALA A 202 1.74 -19.62 11.60
C ALA A 202 1.48 -19.39 13.09
N GLY A 203 0.29 -18.92 13.42
CA GLY A 203 -0.07 -18.61 14.79
C GLY A 203 -1.44 -19.12 15.19
N VAL A 204 -1.66 -19.17 16.50
CA VAL A 204 -2.94 -19.46 17.12
C VAL A 204 -3.25 -18.32 18.08
N GLY A 205 -4.40 -17.70 17.89
CA GLY A 205 -4.90 -16.64 18.76
C GLY A 205 -6.30 -16.95 19.27
N GLY A 206 -6.73 -16.22 20.28
CA GLY A 206 -8.08 -16.37 20.82
C GLY A 206 -8.34 -15.49 22.04
N THR A 207 -9.53 -15.65 22.60
CA THR A 207 -9.92 -14.98 23.86
C THR A 207 -10.26 -15.99 24.95
N LEU A 208 -9.80 -15.69 26.15
CA LEU A 208 -9.97 -16.47 27.37
C LEU A 208 -10.83 -15.69 28.39
N LEU A 209 -11.20 -16.40 29.46
CA LEU A 209 -12.07 -15.94 30.55
C LEU A 209 -13.53 -15.74 30.12
N GLU A 210 -14.43 -15.81 31.10
CA GLU A 210 -15.88 -15.73 30.91
C GLU A 210 -16.33 -14.35 30.38
N GLY A 211 -15.53 -13.31 30.67
CA GLY A 211 -15.72 -11.92 30.22
C GLY A 211 -15.04 -11.56 28.89
N HIS A 212 -14.36 -12.50 28.22
CA HIS A 212 -13.64 -12.26 26.95
C HIS A 212 -12.60 -11.14 27.03
N ASN A 213 -12.04 -10.90 28.20
CA ASN A 213 -11.16 -9.77 28.52
C ASN A 213 -9.66 -10.11 28.42
N LEU A 214 -9.32 -11.37 28.12
CA LEU A 214 -7.93 -11.79 27.91
C LEU A 214 -7.73 -12.30 26.49
N SER A 215 -6.99 -11.57 25.68
CA SER A 215 -6.59 -11.97 24.32
C SER A 215 -5.19 -12.59 24.35
N TYR A 216 -5.00 -13.70 23.64
CA TYR A 216 -3.68 -14.30 23.44
C TYR A 216 -3.41 -14.49 21.94
N HIS A 217 -2.14 -14.40 21.56
CA HIS A 217 -1.67 -14.68 20.21
C HIS A 217 -0.27 -15.28 20.31
N VAL A 218 -0.09 -16.47 19.74
CA VAL A 218 1.19 -17.16 19.66
C VAL A 218 1.47 -17.40 18.19
N SER A 219 2.66 -17.07 17.70
CA SER A 219 3.03 -17.14 16.28
C SER A 219 4.47 -17.57 16.08
#